data_AF-A0A964PFZ9-F1
#
_entry.id   AF-A0A964PFZ9-F1
#
_cell.length_a   1.000
_cell.length_b   1.000
_cell.length_c   1.000
_cell.angle_alpha   90.00
_cell.angle_beta   90.00
_cell.angle_gamma   90.00
#
_symmetry.space_group_name_H-M   'P 1'
#
loop_
_entity.id
_entity.type
_entity.pdbx_description
1 polymer ?
#
loop_
_entity_poly.entity_id
_entity_poly.type
_entity_poly.pdbx_seq_one_letter_code
_entity_poly.pdbx_strand_id
1 'polypeptide(L)'
;MATVFDRFRDELDQFGDRLKEAVESSKLHLERSSLIGVRSKIAYKLGMAVYKKERGGEANQGQVDALFAQMDDVTAKIAGIDRELDGLDGETVRVDEKPAPPADPAEAEVAKP
;
A
#
# COMPACT_ATOMS: atom_id res chain seq x y z
N MET A 1 5.18 -30.86 -29.53
CA MET A 1 6.26 -30.27 -28.71
C MET A 1 6.20 -28.73 -28.78
N ALA A 2 5.04 -28.13 -28.48
CA ALA A 2 4.87 -26.66 -28.46
C ALA A 2 4.44 -26.14 -27.07
N THR A 3 3.86 -27.02 -26.24
CA THR A 3 3.26 -26.72 -24.93
C THR A 3 4.24 -26.24 -23.84
N VAL A 4 5.53 -26.57 -23.92
CA VAL A 4 6.51 -26.16 -22.89
C VAL A 4 7.01 -24.73 -23.12
N PHE A 5 7.15 -24.30 -24.38
CA PHE A 5 7.55 -22.93 -24.72
C PHE A 5 6.42 -21.93 -24.57
N ASP A 6 5.18 -22.33 -24.89
CA ASP A 6 4.00 -21.47 -24.68
C ASP A 6 3.76 -21.22 -23.19
N ARG A 7 3.85 -22.26 -22.35
CA ARG A 7 3.77 -22.12 -20.89
C ARG A 7 4.85 -21.20 -20.31
N PHE A 8 6.07 -21.25 -20.85
CA PHE A 8 7.16 -20.39 -20.42
C PHE A 8 6.94 -18.92 -20.80
N ARG A 9 6.31 -18.67 -21.95
CA ARG A 9 5.93 -17.31 -22.38
C ARG A 9 4.81 -16.76 -21.48
N ASP A 10 3.79 -17.57 -21.20
CA ASP A 10 2.70 -17.19 -20.30
C ASP A 10 3.19 -16.90 -18.87
N GLU A 11 4.13 -17.70 -18.36
CA GLU A 11 4.76 -17.49 -17.05
C GLU A 11 5.65 -16.23 -17.01
N LEU A 12 6.32 -15.89 -18.13
CA LEU A 12 7.10 -14.65 -18.24
C LEU A 12 6.23 -13.39 -18.27
N ASP A 13 5.09 -13.44 -18.95
CA ASP A 13 4.15 -12.32 -19.00
C ASP A 13 3.54 -12.07 -17.60
N GLN A 14 3.13 -13.13 -16.89
CA GLN A 14 2.65 -13.04 -15.50
C GLN A 14 3.72 -12.50 -14.54
N PHE A 15 4.98 -12.90 -14.73
CA PHE A 15 6.08 -12.37 -13.94
C PHE A 15 6.33 -10.88 -14.23
N GLY A 16 6.22 -10.46 -15.48
CA GLY A 16 6.34 -9.07 -15.89
C GLY A 16 5.27 -8.17 -15.25
N ASP A 17 4.03 -8.64 -15.20
CA ASP A 17 2.93 -7.89 -14.60
C ASP A 17 3.04 -7.82 -13.06
N ARG A 18 3.37 -8.94 -12.41
CA ARG A 18 3.66 -8.97 -10.96
C ARG A 18 4.83 -8.07 -10.58
N LEU A 19 5.88 -8.01 -11.41
CA LEU A 19 7.01 -7.11 -11.16
C LEU A 19 6.62 -5.64 -11.28
N LYS A 20 5.83 -5.26 -12.29
CA LYS A 20 5.35 -3.87 -12.44
C LYS A 20 4.52 -3.46 -11.24
N GLU A 21 3.58 -4.31 -10.84
CA GLU A 21 2.70 -4.10 -9.69
C GLU A 21 3.49 -3.97 -8.38
N ALA A 22 4.48 -4.85 -8.14
CA ALA A 22 5.34 -4.76 -6.97
C ALA A 22 6.18 -3.46 -6.95
N VAL A 23 6.66 -3.01 -8.10
CA VAL A 23 7.42 -1.74 -8.22
C VAL A 23 6.50 -0.55 -7.96
N GLU A 24 5.28 -0.57 -8.46
CA GLU A 24 4.28 0.48 -8.24
C GLU A 24 3.86 0.57 -6.77
N SER A 25 3.51 -0.57 -6.16
CA SER A 25 3.23 -0.67 -4.73
C SER A 25 4.41 -0.19 -3.88
N SER A 26 5.64 -0.61 -4.20
CA SER A 26 6.84 -0.16 -3.50
C SER A 26 7.03 1.37 -3.55
N LYS A 27 6.80 1.97 -4.73
CA LYS A 27 6.88 3.42 -4.91
C LYS A 27 5.84 4.14 -4.05
N LEU A 28 4.59 3.66 -4.03
CA LEU A 28 3.52 4.22 -3.22
C LEU A 28 3.83 4.12 -1.72
N HIS A 29 4.35 2.99 -1.25
CA HIS A 29 4.78 2.84 0.14
C HIS A 29 5.90 3.80 0.54
N LEU A 30 6.87 4.04 -0.35
CA LEU A 30 7.95 5.01 -0.10
C LEU A 30 7.41 6.45 -0.05
N GLU A 31 6.54 6.82 -0.98
CA GLU A 31 5.92 8.14 -1.01
C GLU A 31 5.07 8.39 0.25
N ARG A 32 4.26 7.40 0.63
CA ARG A 32 3.51 7.41 1.89
C ARG A 32 4.40 7.63 3.10
N SER A 33 5.50 6.89 3.20
CA SER A 33 6.47 7.00 4.30
C SER A 33 7.06 8.41 4.39
N SER A 34 7.45 8.98 3.25
CA SER A 34 7.92 10.35 3.14
C SER A 34 6.89 11.36 3.66
N LEU A 35 5.63 11.24 3.22
CA LEU A 35 4.55 12.13 3.63
C LEU A 35 4.23 12.01 5.13
N ILE A 36 4.29 10.80 5.72
CA ILE A 36 4.16 10.61 7.17
C ILE A 36 5.26 11.36 7.92
N GLY A 37 6.49 11.34 7.39
CA GLY A 37 7.60 12.13 7.92
C GLY A 37 7.33 13.64 7.86
N VAL A 38 6.78 14.13 6.74
CA VAL A 38 6.36 15.54 6.60
C VAL A 38 5.25 15.89 7.59
N ARG A 39 4.22 15.05 7.70
CA ARG A 39 3.10 15.21 8.64
C ARG A 39 3.60 15.35 10.08
N SER A 40 4.53 14.49 10.47
CA SER A 40 5.15 14.51 11.81
C SER A 40 5.90 15.83 12.08
N LYS A 41 6.62 16.36 11.08
CA LYS A 41 7.31 17.65 11.19
C LYS A 41 6.32 18.82 11.34
N ILE A 42 5.20 18.80 10.62
CA ILE A 42 4.15 19.84 10.74
C ILE A 42 3.51 19.78 12.13
N ALA A 43 3.16 18.57 12.61
CA ALA A 43 2.61 18.37 13.95
C ALA A 43 3.55 18.89 15.04
N TYR A 44 4.85 18.61 14.91
CA TYR A 44 5.87 19.16 15.82
C TYR A 44 5.88 20.69 15.82
N LYS A 45 5.85 21.33 14.64
CA LYS A 45 5.83 22.80 14.53
C LYS A 45 4.57 23.41 15.15
N LEU A 46 3.40 22.80 14.94
CA LEU A 46 2.15 23.20 15.57
C LEU A 46 2.24 23.09 17.10
N GLY A 47 2.78 21.97 17.62
CA GLY A 47 3.02 21.80 19.06
C GLY A 47 3.96 22.86 19.64
N MET A 48 5.01 23.22 18.90
CA MET A 48 5.92 24.32 19.29
C MET A 48 5.24 25.69 19.28
N ALA A 49 4.32 25.94 18.35
CA ALA A 49 3.54 27.18 18.33
C ALA A 49 2.65 27.30 19.57
N VAL A 50 1.98 26.21 19.97
CA VAL A 50 1.19 26.15 21.21
C VAL A 50 2.09 26.36 22.42
N TYR A 51 3.22 25.65 22.51
CA TYR A 51 4.16 25.79 23.62
C TYR A 51 4.66 27.24 23.80
N LYS A 52 4.98 27.93 22.69
CA LYS A 52 5.41 29.34 22.72
C LYS A 52 4.30 30.25 23.24
N LYS A 53 3.06 30.03 22.79
CA LYS A 53 1.89 30.79 23.23
C LYS A 53 1.67 30.66 24.74
N GLU A 54 1.73 29.44 25.28
CA GLU A 54 1.58 29.17 26.72
C GLU A 54 2.70 29.80 27.57
N ARG A 55 3.90 29.95 27.00
CA ARG A 55 5.04 30.63 27.64
C ARG A 55 5.00 32.15 27.55
N GLY A 56 3.91 32.74 27.04
CA GLY A 56 3.77 34.19 26.86
C GLY A 56 4.52 34.74 25.65
N GLY A 57 5.00 33.88 24.75
CA GLY A 57 5.56 34.28 23.47
C GLY A 57 4.47 34.51 22.42
N GLU A 58 4.73 35.41 21.47
CA GLU A 58 3.83 35.61 20.34
C GLU A 58 3.92 34.42 19.37
N ALA A 59 2.79 33.74 19.17
CA ALA A 59 2.60 32.81 18.07
C ALA A 59 1.99 33.57 16.89
N ASN A 60 2.69 33.62 15.76
CA ASN A 60 2.16 34.22 14.55
C ASN A 60 0.99 33.38 14.03
N GLN A 61 -0.22 33.91 14.13
CA GLN A 61 -1.44 33.19 13.76
C GLN A 61 -1.46 32.78 12.28
N GLY A 62 -0.96 33.62 11.37
CA GLY A 62 -0.85 33.27 9.96
C GLY A 62 0.11 32.11 9.69
N GLN A 63 1.17 31.96 10.49
CA GLN A 63 2.05 30.79 10.41
C GLN A 63 1.35 29.52 10.90
N VAL A 64 0.53 29.63 11.96
CA VAL A 64 -0.25 28.51 12.48
C VAL A 64 -1.29 28.06 11.46
N ASP A 65 -2.03 29.00 10.86
CA ASP A 65 -3.03 28.71 9.83
C ASP A 65 -2.40 28.06 8.59
N ALA A 66 -1.22 28.54 8.16
CA ALA A 66 -0.47 27.92 7.07
C ALA A 66 0.02 26.49 7.40
N LEU A 67 0.35 26.21 8.67
CA LEU A 67 0.72 24.86 9.10
C LEU A 67 -0.49 23.93 9.14
N PHE A 68 -1.67 24.43 9.50
CA PHE A 68 -2.92 23.64 9.43
C PHE A 68 -3.26 23.31 7.98
N ALA A 69 -3.23 24.28 7.07
CA ALA A 69 -3.47 24.02 5.64
C ALA A 69 -2.49 22.96 5.07
N GLN A 70 -1.20 23.07 5.42
CA GLN A 70 -0.22 22.05 5.03
C GLN A 70 -0.50 20.66 5.64
N MET A 71 -1.00 20.61 6.87
CA MET A 71 -1.38 19.35 7.52
C MET A 71 -2.54 18.68 6.76
N ASP A 72 -3.55 19.46 6.38
CA ASP A 72 -4.71 18.98 5.66
C ASP A 72 -4.31 18.45 4.28
N ASP A 73 -3.48 19.20 3.54
CA ASP A 73 -2.95 18.79 2.23
C ASP A 73 -2.17 17.47 2.31
N VAL A 74 -1.26 17.34 3.28
CA VAL A 74 -0.46 16.12 3.46
C VAL A 74 -1.35 14.95 3.86
N THR A 75 -2.35 15.19 4.71
CA THR A 75 -3.30 14.15 5.13
C THR A 75 -4.16 13.68 3.96
N ALA A 76 -4.62 14.60 3.10
CA ALA A 76 -5.37 14.27 1.89
C ALA A 76 -4.53 13.43 0.91
N LYS A 77 -3.25 13.76 0.73
CA LYS A 77 -2.32 12.98 -0.11
C LYS A 77 -2.08 11.58 0.44
N ILE A 78 -1.85 11.44 1.74
CA ILE A 78 -1.70 10.11 2.38
C ILE A 78 -2.97 9.28 2.17
N ALA A 79 -4.15 9.88 2.36
CA ALA A 79 -5.42 9.18 2.13
C ALA A 79 -5.65 8.81 0.66
N GLY A 80 -5.09 9.57 -0.29
CA GLY A 80 -5.06 9.21 -1.71
C GLY A 80 -4.22 7.95 -1.95
N ILE A 81 -2.98 7.96 -1.48
CA ILE A 81 -2.05 6.83 -1.61
C ILE A 81 -2.58 5.58 -0.90
N ASP A 82 -3.21 5.73 0.27
CA ASP A 82 -3.82 4.60 0.98
C ASP A 82 -4.92 3.93 0.13
N ARG A 83 -5.75 4.70 -0.56
CA ARG A 83 -6.77 4.15 -1.48
C ARG A 83 -6.17 3.48 -2.71
N GLU A 84 -5.06 4.00 -3.23
CA GLU A 84 -4.36 3.39 -4.37
C GLU A 84 -3.73 2.05 -3.97
N LEU A 85 -3.10 1.98 -2.79
CA LEU A 85 -2.59 0.75 -2.21
C LEU A 85 -3.70 -0.28 -1.96
N ASP A 86 -4.82 0.13 -1.35
CA ASP A 86 -5.97 -0.75 -1.13
C ASP A 86 -6.55 -1.29 -2.46
N GLY A 87 -6.47 -0.48 -3.53
CA GLY A 87 -6.87 -0.88 -4.89
C GLY A 87 -5.97 -1.96 -5.47
N LEU A 88 -4.65 -1.80 -5.37
CA LEU A 88 -3.65 -2.79 -5.81
C LEU A 88 -3.76 -4.10 -5.00
N ASP A 89 -3.87 -4.01 -3.68
CA ASP A 89 -4.04 -5.19 -2.83
C ASP A 89 -5.37 -5.91 -3.11
N GLY A 90 -6.43 -5.17 -3.44
CA GLY A 90 -7.72 -5.75 -3.86
C GLY A 90 -7.71 -6.42 -5.23
N GLU A 91 -6.82 -6.01 -6.13
CA GLU A 91 -6.61 -6.61 -7.46
C GLU A 91 -5.82 -7.92 -7.35
N THR A 92 -4.74 -7.95 -6.55
CA THR A 92 -3.91 -9.15 -6.32
C THR A 92 -4.67 -10.33 -5.69
N VAL A 93 -5.62 -10.07 -4.78
CA VAL A 93 -6.38 -11.13 -4.08
C VAL A 93 -7.37 -11.86 -5.02
N ARG A 94 -7.69 -11.32 -6.20
CA ARG A 94 -8.70 -11.91 -7.10
C ARG A 94 -8.20 -12.99 -8.06
N VAL A 95 -6.92 -13.36 -8.06
CA VAL A 95 -6.35 -14.22 -9.13
C VAL A 95 -6.06 -15.68 -8.72
N ASP A 96 -6.07 -16.05 -7.43
CA ASP A 96 -5.65 -17.40 -6.99
C ASP A 96 -6.74 -18.29 -6.35
N GLU A 97 -8.03 -17.99 -6.51
CA GLU A 97 -9.09 -18.99 -6.26
C GLU A 97 -9.34 -19.84 -7.50
N LYS A 98 -8.35 -20.65 -7.90
CA LYS A 98 -8.66 -21.88 -8.65
C LYS A 98 -9.17 -22.88 -7.60
N PRO A 99 -10.45 -23.31 -7.63
CA PRO A 99 -10.93 -24.31 -6.69
C PRO A 99 -10.01 -25.52 -6.76
N ALA A 100 -9.52 -25.98 -5.61
CA ALA A 100 -8.76 -27.21 -5.52
C ALA A 100 -9.56 -28.30 -6.27
N PRO A 101 -8.94 -29.02 -7.23
CA PRO A 101 -9.66 -30.08 -7.92
C PRO A 101 -10.20 -31.06 -6.88
N PRO A 102 -11.46 -31.51 -7.01
CA PRO A 102 -12.06 -32.45 -6.06
C PRO A 102 -11.15 -33.68 -5.98
N ALA A 103 -10.80 -34.07 -4.76
CA ALA A 103 -9.99 -35.26 -4.53
C ALA A 103 -10.68 -36.47 -5.16
N ASP A 104 -9.97 -37.14 -6.08
CA ASP A 104 -10.44 -38.37 -6.71
C ASP A 104 -10.61 -39.45 -5.62
N PRO A 105 -11.81 -40.03 -5.42
CA PRO A 105 -12.04 -41.03 -4.38
C PRO A 105 -11.50 -42.43 -4.75
N ALA A 106 -10.62 -42.53 -5.75
CA ALA A 106 -10.20 -43.79 -6.35
C ALA A 106 -9.06 -44.52 -5.60
N GLU A 107 -8.44 -43.92 -4.57
CA GLU A 107 -7.33 -44.54 -3.83
C GLU A 107 -7.71 -45.01 -2.40
N ALA A 108 -9.01 -45.11 -2.08
CA ALA A 108 -9.48 -45.51 -0.74
C ALA A 108 -10.00 -46.97 -0.63
N GLU A 109 -9.82 -47.79 -1.66
CA GLU A 109 -10.00 -49.25 -1.58
C GLU A 109 -8.78 -49.86 -2.27
N VAL A 110 -7.84 -50.54 -1.62
CA VAL A 110 -8.00 -51.87 -1.02
C VAL A 110 -6.80 -52.12 -0.09
N ALA A 111 -7.03 -52.34 1.20
CA ALA A 111 -6.24 -53.27 2.01
C ALA A 111 -6.87 -53.46 3.41
N LYS A 112 -7.86 -54.34 3.51
CA LYS A 112 -8.08 -55.22 4.67
C LYS A 112 -9.01 -56.36 4.25
N PRO A 113 -9.00 -57.53 4.90
CA PRO A 113 -8.32 -57.91 6.15
C PRO A 113 -7.02 -58.71 5.97
#